data_AF-A0A1V5MBT0-F1
#
_entry.id   AF-A0A1V5MBT0-F1
#
_cell.length_a   1.000
_cell.length_b   1.000
_cell.length_c   1.000
_cell.angle_alpha   90.00
_cell.angle_beta   90.00
_cell.angle_gamma   90.00
#
_symmetry.space_group_name_H-M   'P 1'
#
loop_
_entity.id
_entity.type
_entity.pdbx_description
1 polymer ?
#
loop_
_entity_poly.entity_id
_entity_poly.type
_entity_poly.pdbx_seq_one_letter_code
_entity_poly.pdbx_strand_id
1 'polypeptide(L)'
;MKSPNLRRRCALMLLGTSCHVILATPLNAQPAQDLPDKKLDKKIETRVFYGPGLLASSKEIILTADSTLKESNRNFQVAEGDESFDDVKNWIAKNVLYPLNEQVRHFDESTHYSLFLFSERNKGINGLSISVPLGEGILGSRFSEKLEELRDLMSTKK
;
A
#
# COMPACT_ATOMS: atom_id res chain seq x y z
N MET A 1 -24.65 58.59 -26.76
CA MET A 1 -25.03 57.18 -26.64
C MET A 1 -24.94 56.79 -25.17
N LYS A 2 -26.08 56.55 -24.52
CA LYS A 2 -26.23 56.29 -23.08
C LYS A 2 -26.52 54.81 -22.88
N SER A 3 -25.74 54.15 -22.02
CA SER A 3 -26.01 52.78 -21.59
C SER A 3 -26.82 52.84 -20.28
N PRO A 4 -28.01 52.22 -20.17
CA PRO A 4 -28.69 52.10 -18.90
C PRO A 4 -28.38 50.76 -18.23
N ASN A 5 -27.99 50.85 -16.96
CA ASN A 5 -28.10 49.78 -15.97
C ASN A 5 -29.57 49.37 -15.78
N LEU A 6 -29.88 48.08 -15.62
CA LEU A 6 -30.83 47.65 -14.60
C LEU A 6 -30.72 46.15 -14.24
N ARG A 7 -30.67 45.92 -12.93
CA ARG A 7 -30.75 44.63 -12.24
C ARG A 7 -32.16 44.00 -12.32
N ARG A 8 -32.17 42.67 -12.24
CA ARG A 8 -33.20 41.74 -11.71
C ARG A 8 -34.57 41.69 -12.42
N ARG A 9 -34.95 40.47 -12.84
CA ARG A 9 -36.05 39.68 -12.25
C ARG A 9 -36.05 38.24 -12.77
N CYS A 10 -36.25 37.31 -11.83
CA CYS A 10 -36.57 35.92 -12.10
C CYS A 10 -37.91 35.82 -12.86
N ALA A 11 -38.01 34.88 -13.79
CA ALA A 11 -39.27 34.28 -14.18
C ALA A 11 -39.06 32.77 -14.33
N LEU A 12 -39.80 32.07 -13.49
CA LEU A 12 -39.95 30.64 -13.34
C LEU A 12 -40.62 30.06 -14.61
N MET A 13 -40.10 28.98 -15.18
CA MET A 13 -40.94 27.96 -15.81
C MET A 13 -40.47 26.58 -15.38
N LEU A 14 -41.38 25.91 -14.69
CA LEU A 14 -41.34 24.55 -14.19
C LEU A 14 -41.61 23.53 -15.31
N LEU A 15 -41.28 22.26 -14.97
CA LEU A 15 -41.59 20.99 -15.64
C LEU A 15 -40.62 20.64 -16.79
N GLY A 16 -39.91 19.53 -16.78
CA GLY A 16 -39.90 18.38 -15.87
C GLY A 16 -39.22 17.22 -16.59
N THR A 17 -38.39 16.46 -15.87
CA THR A 17 -38.30 14.97 -15.89
C THR A 17 -37.06 14.52 -15.12
N SER A 18 -37.31 14.16 -13.86
CA SER A 18 -36.69 13.07 -13.08
C SER A 18 -35.18 12.81 -13.18
N CYS A 19 -34.43 13.50 -12.30
CA CYS A 19 -33.24 12.94 -11.65
C CYS A 19 -33.62 11.66 -10.88
N HIS A 20 -32.99 10.53 -11.19
CA HIS A 20 -32.92 9.41 -10.26
C HIS A 20 -31.76 9.67 -9.29
N VAL A 21 -32.10 10.25 -8.16
CA VAL A 21 -31.29 10.22 -6.95
C VAL A 21 -31.63 8.89 -6.24
N ILE A 22 -30.69 7.94 -6.23
CA ILE A 22 -30.77 6.81 -5.30
C ILE A 22 -30.05 7.26 -4.02
N LEU A 23 -30.81 7.85 -3.11
CA LEU A 23 -30.44 8.04 -1.71
C LEU A 23 -31.16 6.98 -0.88
N ALA A 24 -30.41 6.44 0.07
CA ALA A 24 -30.69 5.26 0.87
C ALA A 24 -32.09 5.22 1.52
N THR A 25 -32.64 4.00 1.61
CA THR A 25 -33.50 3.60 2.71
C THR A 25 -33.12 2.19 3.18
N PRO A 26 -33.28 1.90 4.48
CA PRO A 26 -32.52 0.91 5.21
C PRO A 26 -33.18 -0.47 5.14
N LEU A 27 -32.38 -1.53 4.94
CA LEU A 27 -32.85 -2.88 5.22
C LEU A 27 -32.78 -3.12 6.72
N ASN A 28 -33.87 -2.75 7.37
CA ASN A 28 -34.26 -3.18 8.70
C ASN A 28 -34.47 -4.71 8.65
N ALA A 29 -33.40 -5.50 8.80
CA ALA A 29 -33.52 -6.92 9.09
C ALA A 29 -33.57 -7.06 10.62
N GLN A 30 -34.78 -7.24 11.16
CA GLN A 30 -34.96 -7.70 12.54
C GLN A 30 -34.18 -9.01 12.77
N PRO A 31 -33.76 -9.30 14.01
CA PRO A 31 -33.01 -10.50 14.32
C PRO A 31 -33.93 -11.70 14.20
N ALA A 32 -33.64 -12.60 13.26
CA ALA A 32 -34.19 -13.95 13.34
C ALA A 32 -33.43 -14.69 14.44
N GLN A 33 -34.09 -14.87 15.59
CA GLN A 33 -33.68 -15.85 16.59
C GLN A 33 -33.77 -17.27 16.02
N ASP A 34 -32.73 -18.03 16.37
CA ASP A 34 -32.61 -19.49 16.44
C ASP A 34 -32.78 -20.32 15.17
N LEU A 35 -31.63 -20.58 14.54
CA LEU A 35 -31.36 -21.83 13.83
C LEU A 35 -30.13 -22.49 14.47
N PRO A 36 -30.17 -23.80 14.75
CA PRO A 36 -29.18 -24.49 15.58
C PRO A 36 -27.83 -24.58 14.87
N ASP A 37 -26.77 -24.36 15.65
CA ASP A 37 -25.34 -24.45 15.34
C ASP A 37 -24.99 -25.48 14.25
N LYS A 38 -25.04 -25.04 13.00
CA LYS A 38 -24.17 -25.62 11.97
C LYS A 38 -22.90 -24.81 12.01
N LYS A 39 -21.87 -25.42 12.60
CA LYS A 39 -20.45 -25.05 12.46
C LYS A 39 -20.21 -24.58 11.04
N LEU A 40 -20.22 -23.26 10.86
CA LEU A 40 -19.85 -22.62 9.62
C LEU A 40 -18.33 -22.74 9.61
N ASP A 41 -17.83 -23.79 8.97
CA ASP A 41 -16.42 -23.93 8.63
C ASP A 41 -15.93 -22.58 8.13
N LYS A 42 -14.93 -22.04 8.82
CA LYS A 42 -14.35 -20.71 8.63
C LYS A 42 -14.32 -20.37 7.15
N LYS A 43 -15.27 -19.54 6.74
CA LYS A 43 -15.36 -18.95 5.41
C LYS A 43 -14.01 -18.30 5.16
N ILE A 44 -13.29 -18.81 4.16
CA ILE A 44 -11.97 -18.35 3.75
C ILE A 44 -12.05 -16.84 3.55
N GLU A 45 -11.51 -16.09 4.51
CA GLU A 45 -11.38 -14.65 4.38
C GLU A 45 -10.46 -14.38 3.20
N THR A 46 -10.98 -13.60 2.26
CA THR A 46 -10.37 -13.21 1.00
C THR A 46 -8.95 -12.71 1.23
N ARG A 47 -7.94 -13.53 0.93
CA ARG A 47 -6.54 -13.11 0.91
C ARG A 47 -6.36 -12.17 -0.27
N VAL A 48 -6.37 -10.86 -0.05
CA VAL A 48 -6.01 -9.92 -1.11
C VAL A 48 -4.50 -10.03 -1.33
N PHE A 49 -4.14 -10.60 -2.47
CA PHE A 49 -2.79 -10.93 -2.88
C PHE A 49 -2.18 -9.75 -3.62
N TYR A 50 -1.12 -9.16 -3.06
CA TYR A 50 -0.42 -8.05 -3.69
C TYR A 50 1.04 -8.39 -4.09
N GLY A 51 1.54 -9.60 -3.85
CA GLY A 51 2.99 -9.89 -3.93
C GLY A 51 3.65 -9.69 -5.32
N PRO A 52 3.32 -10.50 -6.34
CA PRO A 52 3.99 -10.46 -7.65
C PRO A 52 3.60 -9.23 -8.47
N GLY A 53 2.34 -8.80 -8.40
CA GLY A 53 1.84 -7.64 -9.13
C GLY A 53 2.53 -6.34 -8.70
N LEU A 54 2.72 -6.15 -7.38
CA LEU A 54 3.41 -4.96 -6.86
C LEU A 54 4.87 -4.90 -7.34
N LEU A 55 5.61 -6.00 -7.25
CA LEU A 55 7.00 -6.05 -7.74
C LEU A 55 7.10 -5.86 -9.24
N ALA A 56 6.21 -6.49 -10.02
CA ALA A 56 6.22 -6.35 -11.47
C ALA A 56 6.05 -4.87 -11.89
N SER A 57 5.20 -4.11 -11.19
CA SER A 57 5.02 -2.69 -11.45
C SER A 57 6.06 -1.78 -10.80
N SER A 58 6.94 -2.29 -9.94
CA SER A 58 7.91 -1.48 -9.21
C SER A 58 9.04 -1.03 -10.13
N LYS A 59 9.33 0.28 -10.11
CA LYS A 59 10.42 0.94 -10.84
C LYS A 59 11.49 1.53 -9.94
N GLU A 60 11.22 1.63 -8.64
CA GLU A 60 12.18 2.13 -7.67
C GLU A 60 11.95 1.45 -6.32
N ILE A 61 13.06 1.13 -5.65
CA ILE A 61 13.07 0.45 -4.35
C ILE A 61 14.01 1.22 -3.44
N ILE A 62 13.51 1.57 -2.25
CA ILE A 62 14.25 2.35 -1.27
C ILE A 62 14.23 1.62 0.07
N LEU A 63 15.41 1.42 0.63
CA LEU A 63 15.60 0.94 2.01
C LEU A 63 16.07 2.13 2.85
N THR A 64 15.32 2.49 3.89
CA THR A 64 15.66 3.59 4.80
C THR A 64 15.79 3.09 6.22
N ALA A 65 16.93 3.42 6.85
CA ALA A 65 17.15 3.29 8.28
C ALA A 65 16.51 4.49 9.01
N ASP A 66 15.97 4.24 10.19
CA ASP A 66 15.41 5.30 11.04
C ASP A 66 16.50 6.28 11.53
N SER A 67 16.07 7.38 12.13
CA SER A 67 16.99 8.41 12.61
C SER A 67 17.72 8.06 13.91
N THR A 68 17.25 7.03 14.62
CA THR A 68 17.80 6.58 15.90
C THR A 68 19.10 5.78 15.73
N LEU A 69 19.28 5.14 14.57
CA LEU A 69 20.52 4.45 14.21
C LEU A 69 21.64 5.44 13.87
N LYS A 70 22.80 5.29 14.51
CA LYS A 70 24.01 6.08 14.24
C LYS A 70 24.76 5.58 12.99
N GLU A 71 24.06 5.47 11.86
CA GLU A 71 24.65 5.03 10.60
C GLU A 71 24.87 6.20 9.64
N SER A 72 25.98 6.16 8.90
CA SER A 72 26.36 7.16 7.90
C SER A 72 25.58 7.01 6.59
N ASN A 73 25.26 5.77 6.20
CA ASN A 73 24.51 5.47 4.99
C ASN A 73 23.14 4.90 5.36
N ARG A 74 22.15 5.78 5.47
CA ARG A 74 20.80 5.47 5.98
C ARG A 74 19.80 5.18 4.87
N ASN A 75 20.15 5.43 3.62
CA ASN A 75 19.22 5.30 2.51
C ASN A 75 19.92 4.60 1.34
N PHE A 76 19.39 3.46 0.96
CA PHE A 76 19.82 2.69 -0.20
C PHE A 76 18.70 2.72 -1.22
N GLN A 77 19.05 2.99 -2.48
CA GLN A 77 18.07 3.15 -3.55
C GLN A 77 18.57 2.42 -4.79
N VAL A 78 17.69 1.61 -5.37
CA VAL A 78 17.88 1.02 -6.71
C VAL A 78 16.65 1.32 -7.56
N ALA A 79 16.88 1.57 -8.84
CA ALA A 79 15.82 1.87 -9.80
C ALA A 79 15.90 0.96 -11.03
N GLU A 80 14.80 0.88 -11.77
CA GLU A 80 14.74 0.18 -13.05
C GLU A 80 15.85 0.71 -13.98
N GLY A 81 16.67 -0.21 -14.50
CA GLY A 81 17.88 0.09 -15.26
C GLY A 81 19.19 -0.09 -14.48
N ASP A 82 19.14 -0.25 -13.16
CA ASP A 82 20.31 -0.62 -12.35
C ASP A 82 20.57 -2.12 -12.45
N GLU A 83 21.85 -2.54 -12.49
CA GLU A 83 22.24 -3.95 -12.67
C GLU A 83 21.67 -4.86 -11.57
N SER A 84 21.66 -4.38 -10.32
CA SER A 84 21.14 -5.15 -9.18
C SER A 84 19.63 -5.08 -9.00
N PHE A 85 18.89 -4.35 -9.85
CA PHE A 85 17.47 -4.09 -9.64
C PHE A 85 16.63 -5.38 -9.61
N ASP A 86 16.86 -6.28 -10.56
CA ASP A 86 16.13 -7.55 -10.63
C ASP A 86 16.50 -8.50 -9.48
N ASP A 87 17.76 -8.52 -9.07
CA ASP A 87 18.22 -9.31 -7.92
C ASP A 87 17.57 -8.83 -6.62
N VAL A 88 17.49 -7.50 -6.42
CA VAL A 88 16.80 -6.90 -5.29
C VAL A 88 15.31 -7.25 -5.31
N LYS A 89 14.64 -7.18 -6.47
CA LYS A 89 13.23 -7.60 -6.61
C LYS A 89 13.01 -9.06 -6.25
N ASN A 90 13.87 -9.95 -6.75
CA ASN A 90 13.81 -11.38 -6.46
C ASN A 90 14.02 -11.66 -4.97
N TRP A 91 14.97 -10.97 -4.35
CA TRP A 91 15.23 -11.07 -2.92
C TRP A 91 14.01 -10.63 -2.09
N ILE A 92 13.40 -9.49 -2.44
CA ILE A 92 12.22 -8.95 -1.74
C ILE A 92 11.01 -9.88 -1.90
N ALA A 93 10.80 -10.44 -3.10
CA ALA A 93 9.73 -11.41 -3.33
C ALA A 93 9.80 -12.58 -2.34
N LYS A 94 11.01 -13.14 -2.19
CA LYS A 94 11.29 -14.31 -1.35
C LYS A 94 11.26 -14.00 0.14
N ASN A 95 11.89 -12.90 0.56
CA ASN A 95 12.17 -12.64 1.97
C ASN A 95 11.19 -11.68 2.64
N VAL A 96 10.41 -10.91 1.86
CA VAL A 96 9.48 -9.90 2.40
C VAL A 96 8.05 -10.20 1.99
N LEU A 97 7.78 -10.31 0.69
CA LEU A 97 6.39 -10.43 0.21
C LEU A 97 5.79 -11.81 0.46
N TYR A 98 6.59 -12.88 0.35
CA TYR A 98 6.12 -14.22 0.69
C TYR A 98 5.71 -14.33 2.17
N PRO A 99 6.55 -13.95 3.15
CA PRO A 99 6.15 -13.90 4.57
C PRO A 99 4.97 -12.97 4.86
N LEU A 100 4.86 -11.84 4.17
CA LEU A 100 3.71 -10.92 4.34
C LEU A 100 2.36 -11.55 3.99
N ASN A 101 2.34 -12.62 3.18
CA ASN A 101 1.13 -13.35 2.81
C ASN A 101 0.73 -14.44 3.82
N GLU A 102 1.52 -14.68 4.87
CA GLU A 102 1.22 -15.66 5.91
C GLU A 102 0.27 -15.10 6.98
N GLN A 103 -0.56 -15.97 7.57
CA GLN A 103 -1.69 -15.59 8.43
C GLN A 103 -1.30 -15.20 9.86
N VAL A 104 -0.14 -15.62 10.34
CA VAL A 104 0.35 -15.32 11.69
C VAL A 104 1.47 -14.32 11.57
N ARG A 105 1.20 -13.07 11.98
CA ARG A 105 2.17 -11.98 11.93
C ARG A 105 2.33 -11.37 13.31
N HIS A 106 3.56 -11.16 13.71
CA HIS A 106 3.90 -10.24 14.79
C HIS A 106 4.67 -9.09 14.18
N PHE A 107 4.01 -7.94 14.07
CA PHE A 107 4.72 -6.71 13.75
C PHE A 107 5.41 -6.26 15.02
N ASP A 108 6.72 -6.27 15.00
CA ASP A 108 7.53 -5.71 16.07
C ASP A 108 7.58 -4.19 15.89
N GLU A 109 7.18 -3.42 16.90
CA GLU A 109 7.21 -1.96 16.85
C GLU A 109 8.64 -1.40 16.94
N SER A 110 9.65 -2.23 17.23
CA SER A 110 11.06 -1.86 17.34
C SER A 110 11.82 -1.87 16.00
N THR A 111 11.13 -1.88 14.86
CA THR A 111 11.79 -1.91 13.55
C THR A 111 12.55 -0.61 13.25
N HIS A 112 13.85 -0.71 13.04
CA HIS A 112 14.70 0.44 12.67
C HIS A 112 14.86 0.63 11.15
N TYR A 113 14.28 -0.24 10.33
CA TYR A 113 14.42 -0.19 8.88
C TYR A 113 13.06 -0.27 8.19
N SER A 114 12.91 0.44 7.08
CA SER A 114 11.71 0.42 6.26
C SER A 114 12.05 0.31 4.79
N LEU A 115 11.34 -0.59 4.11
CA LEU A 115 11.43 -0.84 2.68
C LEU A 115 10.24 -0.20 1.97
N PHE A 116 10.51 0.54 0.90
CA PHE A 116 9.52 1.22 0.09
C PHE A 116 9.65 0.77 -1.36
N LEU A 117 8.55 0.33 -1.98
CA LEU A 117 8.49 0.06 -3.42
C LEU A 117 7.62 1.12 -4.08
N PHE A 118 8.13 1.71 -5.15
CA PHE A 118 7.44 2.72 -5.94
C PHE A 118 7.20 2.20 -7.36
N SER A 119 5.98 2.35 -7.86
CA SER A 119 5.63 2.03 -9.25
C SER A 119 6.17 3.08 -10.21
N GLU A 120 6.20 4.34 -9.78
CA GLU A 120 6.84 5.50 -10.40
C GLU A 120 7.12 6.49 -9.28
N ARG A 121 8.07 7.43 -9.43
CA ARG A 121 8.23 8.53 -8.47
C ARG A 121 8.57 9.83 -9.18
N ASN A 122 7.73 10.86 -9.00
CA ASN A 122 8.01 12.21 -9.46
C ASN A 122 7.73 13.20 -8.31
N LYS A 123 8.77 13.89 -7.82
CA LYS A 123 8.70 14.88 -6.72
C LYS A 123 8.00 14.40 -5.43
N GLY A 124 8.47 13.28 -4.85
CA GLY A 124 8.30 13.06 -3.41
C GLY A 124 7.59 11.77 -3.01
N ILE A 125 6.34 11.54 -3.43
CA ILE A 125 5.51 10.43 -2.91
C ILE A 125 4.60 9.75 -3.96
N ASN A 126 4.38 10.35 -5.14
CA ASN A 126 3.54 9.71 -6.16
C ASN A 126 4.06 8.31 -6.49
N GLY A 127 3.16 7.33 -6.53
CA GLY A 127 3.47 5.95 -6.92
C GLY A 127 3.98 5.02 -5.83
N LEU A 128 3.95 5.40 -4.54
CA LEU A 128 4.24 4.45 -3.44
C LEU A 128 3.26 3.27 -3.51
N SER A 129 3.81 2.08 -3.73
CA SER A 129 3.05 0.84 -3.88
C SER A 129 2.98 0.06 -2.56
N ILE A 130 4.07 0.01 -1.80
CA ILE A 130 4.09 -0.58 -0.45
C ILE A 130 5.17 0.06 0.41
N SER A 131 4.90 0.12 1.72
CA SER A 131 5.85 0.43 2.77
C SER A 131 5.85 -0.71 3.77
N VAL A 132 7.01 -1.32 4.03
CA VAL A 132 7.16 -2.47 4.92
C VAL A 132 8.22 -2.18 5.97
N PRO A 133 7.86 -2.10 7.26
CA PRO A 133 8.86 -2.10 8.32
C PRO A 133 9.57 -3.46 8.34
N LEU A 134 10.89 -3.45 8.24
CA LEU A 134 11.72 -4.65 8.28
C LEU A 134 12.15 -4.90 9.73
N GLY A 135 11.62 -5.98 10.30
CA GLY A 135 11.96 -6.49 11.63
C GLY A 135 11.90 -8.01 11.67
N GLU A 136 12.11 -8.61 12.83
CA GLU A 136 12.04 -10.07 13.01
C GLU A 136 10.69 -10.65 12.60
N GLY A 137 9.61 -9.86 12.76
CA GLY A 137 8.27 -10.22 12.31
C GLY A 137 8.11 -10.51 10.83
N ILE A 138 8.98 -9.94 9.98
CA ILE A 138 8.95 -10.10 8.52
C ILE A 138 10.13 -10.95 8.04
N LEU A 139 11.34 -10.64 8.50
CA LEU A 139 12.55 -11.34 8.04
C LEU A 139 12.85 -12.62 8.83
N GLY A 140 12.19 -12.84 9.98
CA GLY A 140 12.37 -14.00 10.85
C GLY A 140 13.62 -13.90 11.73
N SER A 141 14.02 -15.03 12.32
CA SER A 141 15.14 -15.13 13.26
C SER A 141 16.52 -14.81 12.66
N ARG A 142 16.64 -14.77 11.33
CA ARG A 142 17.85 -14.34 10.60
C ARG A 142 17.74 -12.88 10.13
N PHE A 143 17.00 -12.05 10.86
CA PHE A 143 16.72 -10.65 10.51
C PHE A 143 17.99 -9.87 10.15
N SER A 144 19.00 -9.86 11.03
CA SER A 144 20.22 -9.06 10.81
C SER A 144 21.00 -9.48 9.57
N GLU A 145 21.12 -10.79 9.33
CA GLU A 145 21.82 -11.32 8.17
C GLU A 145 21.09 -10.99 6.87
N LYS A 146 19.77 -11.20 6.84
CA LYS A 146 18.92 -10.85 5.69
C LYS A 146 18.93 -9.36 5.39
N LEU A 147 18.91 -8.53 6.42
CA LEU A 147 19.00 -7.09 6.23
C LEU A 147 20.34 -6.70 5.59
N GLU A 148 21.44 -7.30 6.05
CA GLU A 148 22.76 -7.03 5.46
C GLU A 148 22.86 -7.55 4.02
N GLU A 149 22.33 -8.75 3.72
CA GLU A 149 22.23 -9.25 2.34
C GLU A 149 21.51 -8.25 1.42
N LEU A 150 20.38 -7.70 1.87
CA LEU A 150 19.64 -6.70 1.10
C LEU A 150 20.44 -5.41 0.92
N ARG A 151 21.13 -4.94 1.98
CA ARG A 151 21.99 -3.75 1.90
C ARG A 151 23.13 -3.94 0.93
N ASP A 152 23.78 -5.09 0.93
CA ASP A 152 24.86 -5.42 0.01
C ASP A 152 24.37 -5.39 -1.44
N LEU A 153 23.24 -6.06 -1.73
CA LEU A 153 22.61 -6.05 -3.06
C LEU A 153 22.30 -4.63 -3.56
N MET A 154 21.80 -3.77 -2.66
CA MET A 154 21.45 -2.38 -2.98
C MET A 154 22.66 -1.43 -2.95
N SER A 155 23.81 -1.85 -2.43
CA SER A 155 25.04 -1.04 -2.35
C SER A 155 25.97 -1.26 -3.53
N THR A 156 25.79 -2.34 -4.27
CA THR A 156 26.52 -2.62 -5.51
C THR A 156 26.35 -1.45 -6.47
N LYS A 157 27.43 -0.68 -6.67
CA LYS A 157 27.42 0.52 -7.51
C LYS A 157 27.21 0.14 -8.98
N LYS A 158 26.37 0.94 -9.63
CA LYS A 158 26.22 1.07 -11.10
C LYS A 158 27.56 1.24 -11.80
#